data_AF-A0A9W9KJ67-F1
#
_entry.id   AF-A0A9W9KJ67-F1
#
_cell.length_a   1.000
_cell.length_b   1.000
_cell.length_c   1.000
_cell.angle_alpha   90.00
_cell.angle_beta   90.00
_cell.angle_gamma   90.00
#
_symmetry.space_group_name_H-M   'P 1'
#
loop_
_entity.id
_entity.type
_entity.pdbx_description
1 polymer ?
#
loop_
_entity_poly.entity_id
_entity_poly.type
_entity_poly.pdbx_seq_one_letter_code
_entity_poly.pdbx_strand_id
1 'polypeptide(L)'
;MTMTPLQFLRQARQIHLQFLSGTLSESPIYVLGNPSADLDSIISAIIYSYCANNRLPKNTPRPHIPLLNLSNVPAGPELFRLRPEFVTALWLSTNFPALKPEERFEDSYESAGNLLREHIITVADFAQGLRDRKIQGQTQNVNVHADVTLVDWNALPETVPGTEGSGSLGAALEGVTFRAVGCIDHHVNDNFMPSAENLPDGQPVIIQPGPGSCASLIANEMHSRGIWASAASSEAASSKHEVAQISKLALAPILIDTSNLTAKDKVTDVDLQAVEFLRQLIATNDGNSGVDKWDEQEFYSRIFEAKVNSLDRLTLQEVLGRDYKEWSESARSGQKLTVGFCSAVKPIRWIVKKAGGPKEFMHGVREFSSSEGRELDAVVVMTAFTSDKGEFSRELFISAIGDCEPVVDGINVFVDNADQLQLVNWSAVDSESVDIHDEEIRSTLDGDEGIWRRLWIQKDVKGSRKQVAPLVRSALRQVKI
;
A
#
# COMPACT_ATOMS: atom_id res chain seq x y z
N MET A 1 -11.25 -27.00 11.72
CA MET A 1 -9.80 -27.11 11.90
C MET A 1 -9.24 -25.71 11.92
N THR A 2 -8.42 -25.36 12.92
CA THR A 2 -7.66 -24.12 12.87
C THR A 2 -6.57 -24.28 11.80
N MET A 3 -6.25 -23.21 11.08
CA MET A 3 -5.34 -23.22 9.93
C MET A 3 -4.26 -22.19 10.16
N THR A 4 -3.00 -22.54 9.83
CA THR A 4 -1.89 -21.58 9.86
C THR A 4 -2.16 -20.44 8.89
N PRO A 5 -1.56 -19.25 9.08
CA PRO A 5 -1.67 -18.16 8.11
C PRO A 5 -1.30 -18.58 6.69
N LEU A 6 -0.24 -19.39 6.51
CA LEU A 6 0.17 -19.88 5.19
C LEU A 6 -0.83 -20.90 4.62
N GLN A 7 -1.34 -21.84 5.41
CA GLN A 7 -2.39 -22.74 4.92
C GLN A 7 -3.67 -22.00 4.50
N PHE A 8 -4.05 -20.98 5.27
CA PHE A 8 -5.18 -20.12 4.93
C PHE A 8 -4.96 -19.43 3.58
N LEU A 9 -3.80 -18.79 3.37
CA LEU A 9 -3.48 -18.11 2.11
C LEU A 9 -3.49 -19.07 0.91
N ARG A 10 -2.91 -20.27 1.08
CA ARG A 10 -2.95 -21.31 0.04
C ARG A 10 -4.39 -21.74 -0.28
N GLN A 11 -5.22 -21.92 0.74
CA GLN A 11 -6.63 -22.26 0.55
C GLN A 11 -7.40 -21.13 -0.13
N ALA A 12 -7.16 -19.87 0.25
CA ALA A 12 -7.78 -18.71 -0.37
C ALA A 12 -7.47 -18.65 -1.87
N ARG A 13 -6.21 -18.93 -2.26
CA ARG A 13 -5.82 -19.08 -3.68
C ARG A 13 -6.57 -20.21 -4.37
N GLN A 14 -6.71 -21.37 -3.75
CA GLN A 14 -7.46 -22.48 -4.33
C GLN A 14 -8.94 -22.15 -4.53
N ILE A 15 -9.58 -21.47 -3.57
CA ILE A 15 -10.97 -21.03 -3.67
C ILE A 15 -11.14 -20.01 -4.80
N HIS A 16 -10.19 -19.07 -4.96
CA HIS A 16 -10.18 -18.15 -6.08
C HIS A 16 -10.13 -18.88 -7.43
N LEU A 17 -9.25 -19.89 -7.57
CA LEU A 17 -9.17 -20.70 -8.79
C LEU A 17 -10.47 -21.51 -9.04
N GLN A 18 -11.10 -22.03 -7.99
CA GLN A 18 -12.41 -22.68 -8.07
C GLN A 18 -13.52 -21.71 -8.52
N PHE A 19 -13.52 -20.49 -7.99
CA PHE A 19 -14.44 -19.44 -8.44
C PHE A 19 -14.22 -19.10 -9.92
N LEU A 20 -12.95 -18.91 -10.33
CA LEU A 20 -12.61 -18.63 -11.72
C LEU A 20 -12.90 -19.78 -12.67
N SER A 21 -12.87 -21.04 -12.22
CA SER A 21 -13.27 -22.19 -13.05
C SER A 21 -14.78 -22.42 -13.08
N GLY A 22 -15.55 -21.73 -12.23
CA GLY A 22 -17.00 -21.90 -12.10
C GLY A 22 -17.42 -23.10 -11.27
N THR A 23 -16.49 -23.72 -10.54
CA THR A 23 -16.80 -24.86 -9.66
C THR A 23 -17.32 -24.42 -8.29
N LEU A 24 -17.24 -23.12 -7.97
CA LEU A 24 -17.77 -22.55 -6.74
C LEU A 24 -19.17 -21.99 -6.99
N SER A 25 -20.15 -22.40 -6.17
CA SER A 25 -21.56 -22.02 -6.32
C SER A 25 -21.85 -20.56 -5.97
N GLU A 26 -21.06 -19.99 -5.06
CA GLU A 26 -21.22 -18.63 -4.57
C GLU A 26 -19.89 -17.88 -4.68
N SER A 27 -19.94 -16.59 -4.97
CA SER A 27 -18.73 -15.76 -5.05
C SER A 27 -18.10 -15.58 -3.66
N PRO A 28 -16.76 -15.70 -3.54
CA PRO A 28 -16.07 -15.32 -2.31
C PRO A 28 -16.16 -13.80 -2.10
N ILE A 29 -15.87 -13.36 -0.88
CA ILE A 29 -15.70 -11.94 -0.59
C ILE A 29 -14.22 -11.62 -0.74
N TYR A 30 -13.86 -10.75 -1.68
CA TYR A 30 -12.50 -10.27 -1.80
C TYR A 30 -12.23 -9.22 -0.73
N VAL A 31 -11.00 -9.17 -0.20
CA VAL A 31 -10.55 -8.13 0.71
C VAL A 31 -9.44 -7.36 0.02
N LEU A 32 -9.70 -6.09 -0.28
CA LEU A 32 -8.92 -5.31 -1.23
C LEU A 32 -8.35 -4.06 -0.57
N GLY A 33 -7.03 -3.96 -0.60
CA GLY A 33 -6.26 -2.78 -0.21
C GLY A 33 -6.24 -1.68 -1.27
N ASN A 34 -5.62 -0.55 -0.95
CA ASN A 34 -5.43 0.53 -1.92
C ASN A 34 -4.33 0.16 -2.97
N PRO A 35 -4.26 0.87 -4.11
CA PRO A 35 -3.33 0.52 -5.21
C PRO A 35 -1.85 0.81 -4.92
N SER A 36 -1.52 1.52 -3.82
CA SER A 36 -0.13 1.58 -3.37
C SER A 36 0.35 0.19 -2.95
N ALA A 37 -0.56 -0.70 -2.53
CA ALA A 37 -0.24 -2.02 -1.97
C ALA A 37 0.96 -1.95 -1.03
N ASP A 38 1.01 -0.92 -0.17
CA ASP A 38 2.03 -0.80 0.87
C ASP A 38 1.84 -1.88 1.94
N LEU A 39 2.75 -1.89 2.92
CA LEU A 39 2.75 -2.91 3.96
C LEU A 39 1.42 -2.95 4.74
N ASP A 40 0.82 -1.78 5.01
CA ASP A 40 -0.44 -1.68 5.73
C ASP A 40 -1.59 -2.25 4.91
N SER A 41 -1.75 -1.80 3.65
CA SER A 41 -2.77 -2.35 2.74
C SER A 41 -2.67 -3.86 2.56
N ILE A 42 -1.47 -4.40 2.33
CA ILE A 42 -1.27 -5.85 2.11
C ILE A 42 -1.62 -6.64 3.37
N ILE A 43 -1.05 -6.25 4.52
CA ILE A 43 -1.24 -7.00 5.76
C ILE A 43 -2.65 -6.84 6.28
N SER A 44 -3.24 -5.65 6.20
CA SER A 44 -4.65 -5.38 6.52
C SER A 44 -5.58 -6.33 5.77
N ALA A 45 -5.37 -6.53 4.47
CA ALA A 45 -6.16 -7.46 3.68
C ALA A 45 -6.01 -8.91 4.16
N ILE A 46 -4.78 -9.33 4.46
CA ILE A 46 -4.49 -10.68 4.96
C ILE A 46 -5.11 -10.93 6.34
N ILE A 47 -4.90 -10.03 7.31
CA ILE A 47 -5.38 -10.23 8.70
C ILE A 47 -6.90 -10.15 8.78
N TYR A 48 -7.53 -9.24 8.02
CA TYR A 48 -8.99 -9.17 7.93
C TYR A 48 -9.52 -10.47 7.33
N SER A 49 -8.97 -10.91 6.20
CA SER A 49 -9.42 -12.12 5.54
C SER A 49 -9.28 -13.33 6.46
N TYR A 50 -8.14 -13.48 7.14
CA TYR A 50 -7.90 -14.58 8.08
C TYR A 50 -8.91 -14.60 9.22
N CYS A 51 -9.24 -13.42 9.79
CA CYS A 51 -10.19 -13.32 10.89
C CYS A 51 -11.65 -13.50 10.45
N ALA A 52 -12.03 -12.99 9.28
CA ALA A 52 -13.39 -12.97 8.75
C ALA A 52 -13.79 -14.25 8.01
N ASN A 53 -12.81 -15.03 7.53
CA ASN A 53 -13.01 -16.22 6.70
C ASN A 53 -14.02 -17.20 7.32
N ASN A 54 -15.12 -17.46 6.63
CA ASN A 54 -16.23 -18.32 7.08
C ASN A 54 -16.81 -17.93 8.45
N ARG A 55 -16.69 -16.66 8.84
CA ARG A 55 -17.27 -16.08 10.07
C ARG A 55 -18.13 -14.84 9.79
N LEU A 56 -17.81 -14.11 8.73
CA LEU A 56 -18.60 -12.97 8.26
C LEU A 56 -19.16 -13.24 6.85
N PRO A 57 -20.25 -12.55 6.45
CA PRO A 57 -21.28 -11.95 7.31
C PRO A 57 -21.87 -12.99 8.29
N LYS A 58 -22.46 -12.54 9.40
CA LYS A 58 -22.86 -13.46 10.49
C LYS A 58 -23.88 -14.51 10.06
N ASN A 59 -24.83 -14.13 9.20
CA ASN A 59 -25.95 -14.98 8.79
C ASN A 59 -25.63 -15.82 7.54
N THR A 60 -24.65 -15.40 6.75
CA THR A 60 -24.22 -16.10 5.52
C THR A 60 -22.69 -16.10 5.43
N PRO A 61 -21.99 -16.84 6.31
CA PRO A 61 -20.54 -16.80 6.35
C PRO A 61 -19.92 -17.32 5.05
N ARG A 62 -18.93 -16.58 4.52
CA ARG A 62 -18.28 -16.91 3.23
C ARG A 62 -16.77 -16.85 3.31
N PRO A 63 -16.06 -17.49 2.36
CA PRO A 63 -14.63 -17.34 2.22
C PRO A 63 -14.24 -15.87 1.99
N HIS A 64 -13.26 -15.40 2.76
CA HIS A 64 -12.65 -14.08 2.55
C HIS A 64 -11.26 -14.26 1.93
N ILE A 65 -11.05 -13.63 0.78
CA ILE A 65 -9.84 -13.83 -0.03
C ILE A 65 -9.07 -12.50 -0.11
N PRO A 66 -7.83 -12.43 0.42
CA PRO A 66 -7.02 -11.23 0.26
C PRO A 66 -6.62 -11.07 -1.21
N LEU A 67 -6.87 -9.89 -1.77
CA LEU A 67 -6.51 -9.51 -3.13
C LEU A 67 -5.60 -8.28 -3.06
N LEU A 68 -4.36 -8.43 -3.52
CA LEU A 68 -3.39 -7.33 -3.54
C LEU A 68 -3.63 -6.49 -4.79
N ASN A 69 -3.85 -5.18 -4.61
CA ASN A 69 -4.19 -4.25 -5.68
C ASN A 69 -2.95 -3.86 -6.53
N LEU A 70 -2.38 -4.85 -7.20
CA LEU A 70 -1.24 -4.73 -8.10
C LEU A 70 -1.66 -5.23 -9.49
N SER A 71 -1.88 -4.31 -10.42
CA SER A 71 -2.45 -4.59 -11.74
C SER A 71 -1.45 -5.19 -12.73
N ASN A 72 -0.16 -4.87 -12.55
CA ASN A 72 0.94 -5.26 -13.45
C ASN A 72 1.98 -6.17 -12.79
N VAL A 73 1.87 -6.43 -11.48
CA VAL A 73 2.83 -7.26 -10.73
C VAL A 73 2.13 -8.53 -10.27
N PRO A 74 2.43 -9.70 -10.88
CA PRO A 74 1.87 -10.96 -10.45
C PRO A 74 2.45 -11.38 -9.09
N ALA A 75 1.75 -12.28 -8.40
CA ALA A 75 2.34 -12.96 -7.26
C ALA A 75 3.62 -13.69 -7.69
N GLY A 76 4.59 -13.74 -6.77
CA GLY A 76 5.81 -14.50 -6.95
C GLY A 76 7.08 -13.64 -6.83
N PRO A 77 8.13 -13.94 -7.62
CA PRO A 77 9.41 -13.23 -7.51
C PRO A 77 9.31 -11.72 -7.77
N GLU A 78 8.41 -11.26 -8.65
CA GLU A 78 8.22 -9.83 -8.88
C GLU A 78 7.57 -9.13 -7.68
N LEU A 79 6.60 -9.77 -7.01
CA LEU A 79 6.05 -9.27 -5.76
C LEU A 79 7.14 -9.19 -4.67
N PHE A 80 8.02 -10.20 -4.59
CA PHE A 80 9.18 -10.16 -3.69
C PHE A 80 10.06 -8.94 -3.97
N ARG A 81 10.36 -8.70 -5.25
CA ARG A 81 11.22 -7.58 -5.67
C ARG A 81 10.59 -6.23 -5.35
N LEU A 82 9.27 -6.11 -5.51
CA LEU A 82 8.51 -4.88 -5.34
C LEU A 82 8.19 -4.54 -3.87
N ARG A 83 7.93 -5.56 -3.03
CA ARG A 83 7.54 -5.41 -1.63
C ARG A 83 8.34 -6.34 -0.71
N PRO A 84 9.69 -6.23 -0.67
CA PRO A 84 10.50 -7.08 0.20
C PRO A 84 10.16 -6.89 1.68
N GLU A 85 9.72 -5.70 2.10
CA GLU A 85 9.26 -5.45 3.48
C GLU A 85 8.07 -6.33 3.88
N PHE A 86 7.15 -6.59 2.95
CA PHE A 86 6.03 -7.50 3.19
C PHE A 86 6.52 -8.94 3.31
N VAL A 87 7.44 -9.36 2.44
CA VAL A 87 7.99 -10.72 2.48
C VAL A 87 8.76 -10.96 3.78
N THR A 88 9.61 -10.01 4.19
CA THR A 88 10.35 -10.09 5.44
C THR A 88 9.39 -10.14 6.64
N ALA A 89 8.32 -9.34 6.65
CA ALA A 89 7.30 -9.39 7.70
C ALA A 89 6.57 -10.74 7.75
N LEU A 90 6.20 -11.30 6.60
CA LEU A 90 5.58 -12.61 6.49
C LEU A 90 6.53 -13.70 7.00
N TRP A 91 7.77 -13.72 6.51
CA TRP A 91 8.80 -14.69 6.87
C TRP A 91 9.12 -14.67 8.37
N LEU A 92 9.35 -13.49 8.94
CA LEU A 92 9.62 -13.34 10.37
C LEU A 92 8.43 -13.79 11.23
N SER A 93 7.21 -13.57 10.75
CA SER A 93 5.99 -13.95 11.46
C SER A 93 5.72 -15.45 11.38
N THR A 94 6.10 -16.14 10.29
CA THR A 94 5.71 -17.53 10.05
C THR A 94 6.82 -18.56 10.20
N ASN A 95 8.09 -18.18 10.21
CA ASN A 95 9.20 -19.15 10.17
C ASN A 95 9.87 -19.39 11.53
N PHE A 96 9.52 -18.60 12.55
CA PHE A 96 10.12 -18.65 13.89
C PHE A 96 9.04 -18.75 14.98
N PRO A 97 8.47 -19.95 15.20
CA PRO A 97 8.71 -21.20 14.46
C PRO A 97 7.78 -21.37 13.26
N ALA A 98 8.25 -22.09 12.23
CA ALA A 98 7.36 -22.69 11.24
C ALA A 98 6.55 -23.81 11.89
N LEU A 99 5.23 -23.77 11.72
CA LEU A 99 4.32 -24.73 12.36
C LEU A 99 4.30 -26.07 11.63
N LYS A 100 4.67 -26.06 10.34
CA LYS A 100 4.85 -27.27 9.54
C LYS A 100 6.17 -27.23 8.77
N PRO A 101 6.86 -28.37 8.58
CA PRO A 101 8.10 -28.42 7.81
C PRO A 101 7.96 -27.88 6.38
N GLU A 102 6.84 -28.19 5.71
CA GLU A 102 6.54 -27.75 4.35
C GLU A 102 6.21 -26.25 4.21
N GLU A 103 6.00 -25.56 5.33
CA GLU A 103 5.73 -24.11 5.37
C GLU A 103 7.02 -23.28 5.49
N ARG A 104 8.17 -23.92 5.71
CA ARG A 104 9.46 -23.22 5.79
C ARG A 104 9.88 -22.74 4.40
N PHE A 105 10.35 -21.50 4.37
CA PHE A 105 10.93 -20.89 3.18
C PHE A 105 12.09 -19.97 3.55
N GLU A 106 12.92 -19.62 2.58
CA GLU A 106 14.01 -18.65 2.77
C GLU A 106 13.53 -17.26 2.35
N ASP A 107 14.00 -16.22 3.04
CA ASP A 107 13.80 -14.82 2.63
C ASP A 107 14.72 -14.49 1.44
N SER A 108 14.46 -15.15 0.32
CA SER A 108 15.25 -15.08 -0.92
C SER A 108 14.35 -15.01 -2.13
N TYR A 109 14.86 -14.40 -3.21
CA TYR A 109 14.09 -14.12 -4.43
C TYR A 109 13.37 -15.36 -5.00
N GLU A 110 14.06 -16.50 -5.02
CA GLU A 110 13.50 -17.75 -5.56
C GLU A 110 12.59 -18.47 -4.57
N SER A 111 13.05 -18.68 -3.33
CA SER A 111 12.29 -19.44 -2.32
C SER A 111 10.99 -18.72 -1.93
N ALA A 112 11.09 -17.45 -1.54
CA ALA A 112 9.91 -16.65 -1.22
C ALA A 112 9.08 -16.37 -2.47
N GLY A 113 9.70 -16.18 -3.64
CA GLY A 113 8.98 -16.03 -4.91
C GLY A 113 8.10 -17.25 -5.23
N ASN A 114 8.56 -18.47 -5.00
CA ASN A 114 7.74 -19.66 -5.18
C ASN A 114 6.60 -19.74 -4.16
N LEU A 115 6.88 -19.43 -2.88
CA LEU A 115 5.87 -19.35 -1.85
C LEU A 115 4.76 -18.35 -2.21
N LEU A 116 5.12 -17.11 -2.56
CA LEU A 116 4.15 -16.07 -2.92
C LEU A 116 3.27 -16.49 -4.11
N ARG A 117 3.85 -17.12 -5.13
CA ARG A 117 3.09 -17.62 -6.30
C ARG A 117 2.02 -18.64 -5.91
N GLU A 118 2.26 -19.44 -4.88
CA GLU A 118 1.32 -20.47 -4.41
C GLU A 118 0.30 -19.98 -3.37
N HIS A 119 0.52 -18.80 -2.77
CA HIS A 119 -0.22 -18.36 -1.58
C HIS A 119 -0.93 -17.02 -1.77
N ILE A 120 -0.42 -16.14 -2.63
CA ILE A 120 -0.92 -14.77 -2.80
C ILE A 120 -1.69 -14.65 -4.11
N ILE A 121 -2.66 -13.75 -4.15
CA ILE A 121 -3.39 -13.34 -5.36
C ILE A 121 -3.23 -11.84 -5.52
N THR A 122 -2.76 -11.43 -6.68
CA THR A 122 -2.75 -10.02 -7.12
C THR A 122 -3.87 -9.78 -8.12
N VAL A 123 -4.19 -8.51 -8.37
CA VAL A 123 -5.08 -8.13 -9.48
C VAL A 123 -4.53 -8.63 -10.82
N ALA A 124 -3.21 -8.61 -11.03
CA ALA A 124 -2.57 -9.17 -12.21
C ALA A 124 -2.84 -10.68 -12.38
N ASP A 125 -2.79 -11.46 -11.28
CA ASP A 125 -3.12 -12.90 -11.29
C ASP A 125 -4.59 -13.13 -11.65
N PHE A 126 -5.50 -12.35 -11.07
CA PHE A 126 -6.93 -12.44 -11.36
C PHE A 126 -7.19 -12.13 -12.84
N ALA A 127 -6.65 -11.02 -13.35
CA ALA A 127 -6.77 -10.65 -14.75
C ALA A 127 -6.22 -11.74 -15.68
N GLN A 128 -5.09 -12.35 -15.32
CA GLN A 128 -4.53 -13.46 -16.09
C GLN A 128 -5.45 -14.69 -16.08
N GLY A 129 -6.00 -15.06 -14.93
CA GLY A 129 -6.95 -16.18 -14.83
C GLY A 129 -8.20 -15.98 -15.69
N LEU A 130 -8.71 -14.74 -15.79
CA LEU A 130 -9.82 -14.41 -16.69
C LEU A 130 -9.43 -14.53 -18.18
N ARG A 131 -8.22 -14.09 -18.55
CA ARG A 131 -7.69 -14.25 -19.91
C ARG A 131 -7.53 -15.71 -20.30
N ASP A 132 -6.97 -16.52 -19.41
CA ASP A 132 -6.77 -17.96 -19.64
C ASP A 132 -8.11 -18.68 -19.89
N ARG A 133 -9.15 -18.28 -19.16
CA ARG A 133 -10.52 -18.80 -19.32
C ARG A 133 -11.12 -18.46 -20.69
N LYS A 134 -10.93 -17.22 -21.17
CA LYS A 134 -11.35 -16.79 -22.51
C LYS A 134 -10.64 -17.60 -23.60
N ILE A 135 -9.33 -17.82 -23.45
CA ILE A 135 -8.52 -18.59 -24.40
C ILE A 135 -8.98 -20.06 -24.46
N GLN A 136 -9.39 -20.66 -23.34
CA GLN A 136 -9.87 -22.04 -23.27
C GLN A 136 -11.28 -22.27 -23.85
N GLY A 137 -11.85 -21.30 -24.57
CA GLY A 137 -13.11 -21.46 -25.30
C GLY A 137 -14.36 -21.47 -24.41
N GLN A 138 -14.25 -21.04 -23.14
CA GLN A 138 -15.40 -20.75 -22.29
C GLN A 138 -15.98 -19.38 -22.71
N THR A 139 -16.63 -19.35 -23.88
CA THR A 139 -16.98 -18.19 -24.70
C THR A 139 -18.15 -17.33 -24.24
N GLN A 140 -18.51 -17.32 -22.95
CA GLN A 140 -19.40 -16.29 -22.45
C GLN A 140 -18.59 -15.08 -21.99
N ASN A 141 -19.01 -13.88 -22.38
CA ASN A 141 -18.59 -12.64 -21.72
C ASN A 141 -19.05 -12.73 -20.26
N VAL A 142 -18.26 -13.39 -19.41
CA VAL A 142 -18.56 -13.50 -17.98
C VAL A 142 -18.13 -12.19 -17.37
N ASN A 143 -19.07 -11.24 -17.33
CA ASN A 143 -18.99 -10.17 -16.34
C ASN A 143 -18.99 -10.85 -14.97
N VAL A 144 -17.87 -10.76 -14.27
CA VAL A 144 -17.72 -11.34 -12.94
C VAL A 144 -18.28 -10.32 -11.96
N HIS A 145 -19.28 -10.75 -11.20
CA HIS A 145 -19.79 -10.00 -10.06
C HIS A 145 -19.29 -10.66 -8.78
N ALA A 146 -18.68 -9.88 -7.91
CA ALA A 146 -18.18 -10.35 -6.62
C ALA A 146 -18.42 -9.31 -5.53
N ASP A 147 -18.37 -9.74 -4.28
CA ASP A 147 -18.42 -8.82 -3.14
C ASP A 147 -17.00 -8.45 -2.71
N VAL A 148 -16.84 -7.25 -2.15
CA VAL A 148 -15.56 -6.75 -1.65
C VAL A 148 -15.68 -6.13 -0.27
N THR A 149 -14.71 -6.39 0.60
CA THR A 149 -14.42 -5.57 1.78
C THR A 149 -13.20 -4.71 1.46
N LEU A 150 -13.32 -3.40 1.61
CA LEU A 150 -12.20 -2.48 1.41
C LEU A 150 -11.42 -2.30 2.72
N VAL A 151 -10.09 -2.34 2.65
CA VAL A 151 -9.22 -2.10 3.81
C VAL A 151 -8.14 -1.10 3.44
N ASP A 152 -7.80 -0.19 4.35
CA ASP A 152 -6.83 0.90 4.07
C ASP A 152 -7.19 1.71 2.79
N TRP A 153 -8.47 1.64 2.43
CA TRP A 153 -9.09 2.20 1.25
C TRP A 153 -10.60 2.19 1.47
N ASN A 154 -11.31 3.18 0.91
CA ASN A 154 -12.75 3.28 1.11
C ASN A 154 -13.56 3.56 -0.18
N ALA A 155 -12.92 3.63 -1.36
CA ALA A 155 -13.62 3.86 -2.62
C ALA A 155 -12.94 3.20 -3.84
N LEU A 156 -13.72 2.50 -4.67
CA LEU A 156 -13.24 2.01 -5.98
C LEU A 156 -13.16 3.17 -6.99
N PRO A 157 -12.21 3.15 -7.94
CA PRO A 157 -11.94 4.27 -8.84
C PRO A 157 -13.07 4.51 -9.84
N GLU A 158 -13.73 3.45 -10.31
CA GLU A 158 -14.85 3.55 -11.24
C GLU A 158 -16.14 3.15 -10.54
N THR A 159 -17.04 4.11 -10.34
CA THR A 159 -18.36 3.87 -9.74
C THR A 159 -19.37 3.42 -10.80
N VAL A 160 -20.26 2.49 -10.45
CA VAL A 160 -21.40 2.13 -11.31
C VAL A 160 -22.58 3.08 -11.02
N PRO A 161 -23.05 3.87 -12.01
CA PRO A 161 -24.14 4.82 -11.80
C PRO A 161 -25.41 4.14 -11.29
N GLY A 162 -26.03 4.72 -10.25
CA GLY A 162 -27.30 4.24 -9.69
C GLY A 162 -27.19 3.05 -8.72
N THR A 163 -25.97 2.57 -8.43
CA THR A 163 -25.74 1.48 -7.47
C THR A 163 -24.67 1.89 -6.46
N GLU A 164 -25.10 2.32 -5.28
CA GLU A 164 -24.21 2.67 -4.17
C GLU A 164 -23.27 1.51 -3.82
N GLY A 165 -22.03 1.82 -3.43
CA GLY A 165 -21.04 0.81 -3.06
C GLY A 165 -20.59 -0.11 -4.20
N SER A 166 -21.02 0.11 -5.45
CA SER A 166 -20.68 -0.75 -6.58
C SER A 166 -19.67 -0.08 -7.50
N GLY A 167 -18.62 -0.79 -7.87
CA GLY A 167 -17.56 -0.23 -8.70
C GLY A 167 -16.64 -1.26 -9.34
N SER A 168 -15.64 -0.77 -10.06
CA SER A 168 -14.66 -1.58 -10.79
C SER A 168 -13.23 -1.04 -10.59
N LEU A 169 -12.21 -1.83 -10.96
CA LEU A 169 -10.82 -1.38 -11.06
C LEU A 169 -10.45 -0.91 -12.48
N GLY A 170 -11.44 -0.75 -13.36
CA GLY A 170 -11.26 -0.33 -14.74
C GLY A 170 -10.37 -1.27 -15.53
N ALA A 171 -9.45 -0.68 -16.30
CA ALA A 171 -8.47 -1.41 -17.11
C ALA A 171 -7.57 -2.37 -16.29
N ALA A 172 -7.40 -2.13 -14.99
CA ALA A 172 -6.61 -3.02 -14.14
C ALA A 172 -7.26 -4.41 -13.97
N LEU A 173 -8.59 -4.49 -14.04
CA LEU A 173 -9.33 -5.75 -13.92
C LEU A 173 -10.63 -5.72 -14.75
N GLU A 174 -10.48 -5.71 -16.06
CA GLU A 174 -11.60 -5.61 -17.00
C GLU A 174 -12.63 -6.74 -16.83
N GLY A 175 -13.91 -6.38 -16.87
CA GLY A 175 -15.02 -7.32 -16.79
C GLY A 175 -15.33 -7.82 -15.38
N VAL A 176 -14.77 -7.20 -14.34
CA VAL A 176 -15.09 -7.50 -12.94
C VAL A 176 -15.76 -6.28 -12.29
N THR A 177 -16.92 -6.50 -11.68
CA THR A 177 -17.62 -5.50 -10.87
C THR A 177 -17.71 -6.00 -9.43
N PHE A 178 -17.36 -5.13 -8.50
CA PHE A 178 -17.44 -5.40 -7.07
C PHE A 178 -18.61 -4.65 -6.44
N ARG A 179 -19.29 -5.30 -5.49
CA ARG A 179 -20.18 -4.65 -4.53
C ARG A 179 -19.50 -4.61 -3.16
N ALA A 180 -19.34 -3.42 -2.61
CA ALA A 180 -18.77 -3.24 -1.29
C ALA A 180 -19.75 -3.72 -0.21
N VAL A 181 -19.25 -4.59 0.66
CA VAL A 181 -20.00 -5.19 1.77
C VAL A 181 -19.40 -4.87 3.14
N GLY A 182 -18.22 -4.27 3.20
CA GLY A 182 -17.54 -3.84 4.43
C GLY A 182 -16.39 -2.90 4.12
N CYS A 183 -15.96 -2.12 5.11
CA CYS A 183 -14.84 -1.20 4.98
C CYS A 183 -14.17 -0.95 6.34
N ILE A 184 -12.84 -1.01 6.40
CA ILE A 184 -12.07 -0.49 7.54
C ILE A 184 -10.93 0.36 6.99
N ASP A 185 -10.93 1.66 7.27
CA ASP A 185 -9.96 2.59 6.71
C ASP A 185 -9.64 3.75 7.66
N HIS A 186 -8.41 4.24 7.58
CA HIS A 186 -7.89 5.39 8.32
C HIS A 186 -7.67 6.65 7.45
N HIS A 187 -8.15 6.64 6.21
CA HIS A 187 -8.18 7.81 5.33
C HIS A 187 -9.48 8.61 5.45
N VAL A 188 -9.51 9.77 4.79
CA VAL A 188 -10.72 10.59 4.64
C VAL A 188 -11.77 9.80 3.86
N ASN A 189 -13.03 9.92 4.27
CA ASN A 189 -14.15 9.23 3.63
C ASN A 189 -14.46 9.83 2.25
N ASP A 190 -14.38 9.01 1.21
CA ASP A 190 -14.72 9.33 -0.18
C ASP A 190 -16.21 9.07 -0.51
N ASN A 191 -17.01 8.68 0.49
CA ASN A 191 -18.47 8.48 0.42
C ASN A 191 -18.91 7.44 -0.62
N PHE A 192 -18.14 6.37 -0.78
CA PHE A 192 -18.44 5.30 -1.73
C PHE A 192 -19.31 4.18 -1.14
N MET A 193 -19.17 3.89 0.16
CA MET A 193 -19.86 2.78 0.82
C MET A 193 -21.40 2.91 0.74
N PRO A 194 -22.13 1.78 0.59
CA PRO A 194 -23.59 1.82 0.54
C PRO A 194 -24.19 2.19 1.90
N SER A 195 -25.44 2.64 1.89
CA SER A 195 -26.19 2.90 3.13
C SER A 195 -26.27 1.66 4.04
N ALA A 196 -26.41 1.89 5.34
CA ALA A 196 -26.34 0.83 6.36
C ALA A 196 -27.38 -0.30 6.17
N GLU A 197 -28.55 0.03 5.61
CA GLU A 197 -29.61 -0.93 5.28
C GLU A 197 -29.28 -1.87 4.11
N ASN A 198 -28.28 -1.50 3.28
CA ASN A 198 -27.83 -2.26 2.11
C ASN A 198 -26.57 -3.09 2.41
N LEU A 199 -26.04 -3.03 3.63
CA LEU A 199 -24.89 -3.81 4.08
C LEU A 199 -25.33 -5.16 4.67
N PRO A 200 -24.57 -6.25 4.46
CA PRO A 200 -24.84 -7.52 5.13
C PRO A 200 -24.67 -7.42 6.65
N ASP A 201 -25.53 -8.12 7.38
CA ASP A 201 -25.52 -8.15 8.84
C ASP A 201 -24.15 -8.53 9.43
N GLY A 202 -23.64 -7.64 10.28
CA GLY A 202 -22.42 -7.86 11.03
C GLY A 202 -21.12 -7.58 10.26
N GLN A 203 -21.17 -7.06 9.04
CA GLN A 203 -19.97 -6.51 8.39
C GLN A 203 -19.58 -5.15 9.00
N PRO A 204 -18.30 -4.89 9.26
CA PRO A 204 -17.83 -3.60 9.77
C PRO A 204 -17.76 -2.56 8.65
N VAL A 205 -18.17 -1.33 8.97
CA VAL A 205 -17.89 -0.11 8.19
C VAL A 205 -17.33 0.94 9.14
N ILE A 206 -16.01 1.06 9.16
CA ILE A 206 -15.23 1.95 10.03
C ILE A 206 -14.33 2.79 9.14
N ILE A 207 -14.64 4.07 9.02
CA ILE A 207 -13.78 5.03 8.34
C ILE A 207 -13.40 6.08 9.37
N GLN A 208 -12.20 5.94 9.95
CA GLN A 208 -11.73 6.76 11.06
C GLN A 208 -10.37 7.37 10.72
N PRO A 209 -10.32 8.60 10.19
CA PRO A 209 -9.07 9.32 10.00
C PRO A 209 -8.31 9.53 11.31
N GLY A 210 -6.99 9.44 11.26
CA GLY A 210 -6.11 9.79 12.39
C GLY A 210 -5.15 8.69 12.85
N PRO A 211 -5.61 7.44 13.10
CA PRO A 211 -4.73 6.34 13.50
C PRO A 211 -3.54 6.17 12.57
N GLY A 212 -2.39 5.81 13.14
CA GLY A 212 -1.14 5.66 12.41
C GLY A 212 -1.19 4.56 11.35
N SER A 213 -1.96 3.50 11.61
CA SER A 213 -2.13 2.36 10.70
C SER A 213 -3.58 1.85 10.66
N CYS A 214 -4.04 1.43 9.49
CA CYS A 214 -5.30 0.74 9.29
C CYS A 214 -5.32 -0.63 10.01
N ALA A 215 -4.18 -1.34 10.08
CA ALA A 215 -4.06 -2.58 10.83
C ALA A 215 -4.43 -2.42 12.32
N SER A 216 -4.21 -1.24 12.92
CA SER A 216 -4.66 -0.92 14.28
C SER A 216 -6.18 -0.98 14.41
N LEU A 217 -6.91 -0.39 13.45
CA LEU A 217 -8.37 -0.42 13.41
C LEU A 217 -8.89 -1.85 13.24
N ILE A 218 -8.27 -2.62 12.34
CA ILE A 218 -8.67 -4.01 12.10
C ILE A 218 -8.45 -4.87 13.34
N ALA A 219 -7.28 -4.77 13.99
CA ALA A 219 -6.98 -5.52 15.20
C ALA A 219 -8.00 -5.24 16.31
N ASN A 220 -8.27 -3.96 16.59
CA ASN A 220 -9.23 -3.55 17.60
C ASN A 220 -10.66 -4.01 17.26
N GLU A 221 -11.08 -3.90 15.99
CA GLU A 221 -12.44 -4.26 15.59
C GLU A 221 -12.68 -5.77 15.62
N MET A 222 -11.71 -6.55 15.15
CA MET A 222 -11.79 -8.01 15.20
C MET A 222 -11.73 -8.52 16.64
N HIS A 223 -10.97 -7.85 17.52
CA HIS A 223 -10.94 -8.14 18.95
C HIS A 223 -12.28 -7.82 19.63
N SER A 224 -12.83 -6.62 19.40
CA SER A 224 -14.10 -6.16 20.00
C SER A 224 -15.28 -7.09 19.66
N ARG A 225 -15.25 -7.68 18.46
CA ARG A 225 -16.24 -8.64 17.98
C ARG A 225 -16.01 -10.08 18.44
N GLY A 226 -14.90 -10.37 19.12
CA GLY A 226 -14.52 -11.71 19.54
C GLY A 226 -14.18 -12.65 18.38
N ILE A 227 -13.88 -12.11 17.19
CA ILE A 227 -13.56 -12.88 15.98
C ILE A 227 -12.07 -12.97 15.69
N TRP A 228 -11.23 -12.21 16.41
CA TRP A 228 -9.78 -12.38 16.35
C TRP A 228 -9.41 -13.80 16.73
N ALA A 229 -9.04 -14.59 15.71
CA ALA A 229 -8.50 -15.95 15.80
C ALA A 229 -9.03 -16.79 17.00
N SER A 230 -10.37 -16.87 17.18
CA SER A 230 -11.09 -17.53 18.29
C SER A 230 -10.20 -18.15 19.38
N ALA A 231 -9.58 -17.30 20.20
CA ALA A 231 -8.71 -17.72 21.30
C ALA A 231 -9.48 -18.42 22.44
N ALA A 232 -10.80 -18.61 22.30
CA ALA A 232 -11.69 -18.90 23.42
C ALA A 232 -12.10 -20.37 23.60
N SER A 233 -11.60 -21.34 22.81
CA SER A 233 -12.04 -22.75 23.02
C SER A 233 -11.06 -23.87 22.67
N SER A 234 -9.81 -23.58 22.32
CA SER A 234 -8.83 -24.61 21.95
C SER A 234 -7.54 -24.43 22.73
N GLU A 235 -7.35 -25.24 23.78
CA GLU A 235 -6.07 -25.32 24.51
C GLU A 235 -4.95 -26.00 23.70
N ALA A 236 -5.21 -26.42 22.45
CA ALA A 236 -4.22 -27.08 21.62
C ALA A 236 -3.05 -26.14 21.30
N ALA A 237 -1.82 -26.62 21.52
CA ALA A 237 -0.59 -25.86 21.28
C ALA A 237 -0.47 -25.31 19.85
N SER A 238 -1.00 -26.01 18.83
CA SER A 238 -1.01 -25.50 17.44
C SER A 238 -1.82 -24.21 17.30
N SER A 239 -2.97 -24.12 17.97
CA SER A 239 -3.83 -22.93 17.95
C SER A 239 -3.17 -21.72 18.59
N LYS A 240 -2.29 -21.93 19.58
CA LYS A 240 -1.55 -20.84 20.22
C LYS A 240 -0.54 -20.24 19.24
N HIS A 241 0.34 -21.05 18.68
CA HIS A 241 1.34 -20.53 17.76
C HIS A 241 0.72 -19.88 16.51
N GLU A 242 -0.41 -20.38 16.00
CA GLU A 242 -1.17 -19.72 14.92
C GLU A 242 -1.59 -18.28 15.30
N VAL A 243 -2.09 -18.09 16.52
CA VAL A 243 -2.43 -16.77 17.08
C VAL A 243 -1.19 -15.89 17.20
N ALA A 244 -0.05 -16.44 17.62
CA ALA A 244 1.20 -15.67 17.68
C ALA A 244 1.66 -15.21 16.29
N GLN A 245 1.63 -16.10 15.27
CA GLN A 245 2.03 -15.76 13.90
C GLN A 245 1.18 -14.64 13.30
N ILE A 246 -0.16 -14.74 13.40
CA ILE A 246 -1.04 -13.70 12.86
C ILE A 246 -0.92 -12.38 13.63
N SER A 247 -0.65 -12.44 14.95
CA SER A 247 -0.46 -11.25 15.78
C SER A 247 0.86 -10.54 15.47
N LYS A 248 1.96 -11.28 15.25
CA LYS A 248 3.23 -10.73 14.76
C LYS A 248 3.05 -10.04 13.40
N LEU A 249 2.32 -10.70 12.48
CA LEU A 249 2.05 -10.14 11.17
C LEU A 249 1.23 -8.85 11.26
N ALA A 250 0.17 -8.82 12.06
CA ALA A 250 -0.66 -7.63 12.27
C ALA A 250 0.09 -6.45 12.93
N LEU A 251 1.09 -6.74 13.76
CA LEU A 251 1.89 -5.73 14.43
C LEU A 251 2.87 -5.03 13.48
N ALA A 252 3.37 -5.73 12.45
CA ALA A 252 4.35 -5.19 11.51
C ALA A 252 3.99 -3.83 10.89
N PRO A 253 2.82 -3.64 10.22
CA PRO A 253 2.47 -2.36 9.62
C PRO A 253 2.30 -1.26 10.67
N ILE A 254 1.74 -1.58 11.84
CA ILE A 254 1.56 -0.61 12.93
C ILE A 254 2.92 -0.05 13.37
N LEU A 255 3.91 -0.92 13.59
CA LEU A 255 5.27 -0.47 13.95
C LEU A 255 5.92 0.32 12.81
N ILE A 256 5.75 -0.09 11.56
CA ILE A 256 6.38 0.60 10.42
C ILE A 256 5.80 1.99 10.19
N ASP A 257 4.48 2.17 10.25
CA ASP A 257 3.86 3.46 9.93
C ASP A 257 3.93 4.48 11.07
N THR A 258 4.01 3.97 12.31
CA THR A 258 4.23 4.78 13.52
C THR A 258 5.71 4.99 13.87
N SER A 259 6.64 4.48 13.05
CA SER A 259 8.08 4.53 13.31
C SER A 259 8.44 3.96 14.69
N ASN A 260 8.03 2.72 14.92
CA ASN A 260 8.14 2.00 16.19
C ASN A 260 7.51 2.78 17.36
N LEU A 261 6.33 3.36 17.15
CA LEU A 261 5.61 4.21 18.10
C LEU A 261 6.33 5.50 18.51
N THR A 262 7.40 5.90 17.82
CA THR A 262 8.15 7.13 18.14
C THR A 262 7.61 8.36 17.41
N ALA A 263 6.84 8.18 16.34
CA ALA A 263 6.23 9.28 15.58
C ALA A 263 4.99 9.84 16.30
N LYS A 264 5.20 10.67 17.33
CA LYS A 264 4.13 11.21 18.20
C LYS A 264 2.97 11.89 17.46
N ASP A 265 3.23 12.48 16.29
CA ASP A 265 2.18 13.14 15.49
C ASP A 265 1.31 12.14 14.69
N LYS A 266 1.72 10.87 14.60
CA LYS A 266 0.98 9.79 13.93
C LYS A 266 0.36 8.78 14.91
N VAL A 267 1.00 8.58 16.06
CA VAL A 267 0.55 7.60 17.05
C VAL A 267 -0.69 8.12 17.76
N THR A 268 -1.73 7.29 17.78
CA THR A 268 -2.99 7.57 18.49
C THR A 268 -3.27 6.48 19.54
N ASP A 269 -4.27 6.71 20.40
CA ASP A 269 -4.71 5.72 21.37
C ASP A 269 -5.22 4.43 20.70
N VAL A 270 -5.71 4.50 19.46
CA VAL A 270 -6.12 3.33 18.67
C VAL A 270 -4.92 2.43 18.38
N ASP A 271 -3.78 3.02 18.01
CA ASP A 271 -2.54 2.28 17.74
C ASP A 271 -1.99 1.66 19.03
N LEU A 272 -1.97 2.44 20.12
CA LEU A 272 -1.48 1.96 21.42
C LEU A 272 -2.31 0.77 21.94
N GLN A 273 -3.64 0.83 21.83
CA GLN A 273 -4.54 -0.26 22.23
C GLN A 273 -4.31 -1.52 21.37
N ALA A 274 -4.20 -1.35 20.05
CA ALA A 274 -3.95 -2.47 19.15
C ALA A 274 -2.60 -3.15 19.46
N VAL A 275 -1.54 -2.35 19.63
CA VAL A 275 -0.21 -2.88 19.96
C VAL A 275 -0.20 -3.59 21.31
N GLU A 276 -0.84 -3.01 22.33
CA GLU A 276 -0.95 -3.66 23.64
C GLU A 276 -1.62 -5.03 23.53
N PHE A 277 -2.77 -5.09 22.86
CA PHE A 277 -3.50 -6.33 22.59
C PHE A 277 -2.65 -7.37 21.83
N LEU A 278 -2.01 -6.97 20.74
CA LEU A 278 -1.18 -7.86 19.93
C LEU A 278 0.04 -8.38 20.70
N ARG A 279 0.73 -7.51 21.46
CA ARG A 279 1.86 -7.90 22.32
C ARG A 279 1.43 -8.92 23.37
N GLN A 280 0.26 -8.73 24.00
CA GLN A 280 -0.28 -9.70 24.96
C GLN A 280 -0.52 -11.08 24.31
N LEU A 281 -1.08 -11.10 23.10
CA LEU A 281 -1.30 -12.34 22.36
C LEU A 281 0.02 -13.03 22.00
N ILE A 282 1.02 -12.28 21.52
CA ILE A 282 2.33 -12.85 21.19
C ILE A 282 2.98 -13.42 22.46
N ALA A 283 3.03 -12.65 23.54
CA ALA A 283 3.65 -13.10 24.80
C ALA A 283 2.99 -14.37 25.38
N THR A 284 1.67 -14.49 25.25
CA THR A 284 0.92 -15.65 25.79
C THR A 284 1.08 -16.91 24.94
N ASN A 285 1.37 -16.76 23.65
CA ASN A 285 1.23 -17.84 22.67
C ASN A 285 2.53 -18.25 21.96
N ASP A 286 3.61 -17.48 22.06
CA ASP A 286 4.85 -17.77 21.35
C ASP A 286 5.71 -18.88 22.01
N GLY A 287 5.35 -19.31 23.23
CA GLY A 287 5.95 -20.46 23.91
C GLY A 287 7.40 -20.32 24.37
N ASN A 288 8.12 -19.28 23.93
CA ASN A 288 9.54 -19.06 24.23
C ASN A 288 9.74 -18.21 25.49
N SER A 289 9.67 -18.85 26.66
CA SER A 289 10.13 -18.26 27.92
C SER A 289 11.62 -18.59 28.13
N GLY A 290 12.54 -17.74 27.66
CA GLY A 290 13.98 -17.95 27.81
C GLY A 290 14.86 -17.13 26.84
N VAL A 291 16.00 -17.70 26.45
CA VAL A 291 17.01 -17.10 25.54
C VAL A 291 16.50 -16.92 24.10
N ASP A 292 15.48 -17.70 23.70
CA ASP A 292 14.81 -17.62 22.38
C ASP A 292 13.56 -16.72 22.37
N LYS A 293 13.44 -15.80 23.34
CA LYS A 293 12.31 -14.86 23.40
C LYS A 293 12.24 -14.04 22.11
N TRP A 294 11.06 -13.92 21.53
CA TRP A 294 10.84 -13.06 20.36
C TRP A 294 11.26 -11.61 20.67
N ASP A 295 12.12 -11.08 19.80
CA ASP A 295 12.66 -9.74 19.87
C ASP A 295 11.90 -8.84 18.92
N GLU A 296 11.02 -8.00 19.48
CA GLU A 296 10.22 -7.05 18.73
C GLU A 296 11.08 -5.96 18.06
N GLN A 297 12.20 -5.58 18.69
CA GLN A 297 13.08 -4.55 18.14
C GLN A 297 13.82 -5.07 16.92
N GLU A 298 14.31 -6.31 16.97
CA GLU A 298 14.91 -6.99 15.82
C GLU A 298 13.86 -7.19 14.70
N PHE A 299 12.65 -7.61 15.07
CA PHE A 299 11.52 -7.76 14.14
C PHE A 299 11.24 -6.46 13.38
N TYR A 300 11.08 -5.35 14.10
CA TYR A 300 10.90 -4.02 13.49
C TYR A 300 12.10 -3.64 12.62
N SER A 301 13.33 -3.77 13.14
CA SER A 301 14.53 -3.28 12.47
C SER A 301 14.75 -3.96 11.12
N ARG A 302 14.52 -5.28 11.05
CA ARG A 302 14.64 -6.03 9.80
C ARG A 302 13.58 -5.68 8.76
N ILE A 303 12.33 -5.48 9.17
CA ILE A 303 11.27 -5.05 8.25
C ILE A 303 11.53 -3.62 7.76
N PHE A 304 11.99 -2.74 8.66
CA PHE A 304 12.36 -1.37 8.33
C PHE A 304 13.54 -1.33 7.36
N GLU A 305 14.58 -2.13 7.58
CA GLU A 305 15.72 -2.26 6.68
C GLU A 305 15.30 -2.77 5.30
N ALA A 306 14.45 -3.79 5.24
CA ALA A 306 13.86 -4.27 3.99
C ALA A 306 13.08 -3.15 3.29
N LYS A 307 12.31 -2.34 4.02
CA LYS A 307 11.59 -1.18 3.49
C LYS A 307 12.55 -0.10 2.98
N VAL A 308 13.62 0.24 3.66
CA VAL A 308 14.56 1.27 3.19
C VAL A 308 15.32 0.82 1.94
N ASN A 309 15.70 -0.45 1.86
CA ASN A 309 16.47 -1.02 0.74
C ASN A 309 15.59 -1.54 -0.40
N SER A 310 14.29 -1.43 -0.26
CA SER A 310 13.32 -1.98 -1.21
C SER A 310 13.36 -1.35 -2.61
N LEU A 311 13.99 -0.18 -2.78
CA LEU A 311 14.18 0.44 -4.09
C LEU A 311 15.40 -0.11 -4.84
N ASP A 312 16.30 -0.85 -4.18
CA ASP A 312 17.58 -1.27 -4.75
C ASP A 312 17.42 -2.16 -5.99
N ARG A 313 16.32 -2.92 -6.06
CA ARG A 313 16.04 -3.85 -7.16
C ARG A 313 15.07 -3.29 -8.21
N LEU A 314 14.70 -2.02 -8.09
CA LEU A 314 13.74 -1.37 -8.97
C LEU A 314 14.46 -0.53 -10.02
N THR A 315 13.90 -0.48 -11.22
CA THR A 315 14.24 0.51 -12.24
C THR A 315 13.72 1.90 -11.82
N LEU A 316 14.18 2.97 -12.47
CA LEU A 316 13.68 4.32 -12.18
C LEU A 316 12.15 4.42 -12.36
N GLN A 317 11.61 3.86 -13.45
CA GLN A 317 10.17 3.87 -13.72
C GLN A 317 9.38 3.17 -12.60
N GLU A 318 9.90 2.06 -12.10
CA GLU A 318 9.30 1.34 -10.98
C GLU A 318 9.43 2.09 -9.65
N VAL A 319 10.56 2.79 -9.41
CA VAL A 319 10.72 3.66 -8.23
C VAL A 319 9.67 4.76 -8.24
N LEU A 320 9.44 5.42 -9.39
CA LEU A 320 8.44 6.48 -9.55
C LEU A 320 7.01 5.93 -9.41
N GLY A 321 6.74 4.76 -9.99
CA GLY A 321 5.42 4.13 -9.96
C GLY A 321 5.06 3.45 -8.63
N ARG A 322 6.04 3.24 -7.75
CA ARG A 322 5.87 2.37 -6.57
C ARG A 322 4.81 2.85 -5.58
N ASP A 323 4.90 4.13 -5.19
CA ASP A 323 3.92 4.81 -4.33
C ASP A 323 3.45 6.06 -5.08
N TYR A 324 2.73 5.80 -6.16
CA TYR A 324 2.21 6.78 -7.09
C TYR A 324 0.74 7.09 -6.81
N LYS A 325 0.37 8.37 -6.84
CA LYS A 325 -1.03 8.82 -6.85
C LYS A 325 -1.21 9.92 -7.88
N GLU A 326 -2.34 9.90 -8.55
CA GLU A 326 -2.69 10.83 -9.62
C GLU A 326 -3.97 11.58 -9.27
N TRP A 327 -4.03 12.86 -9.62
CA TRP A 327 -5.26 13.65 -9.57
C TRP A 327 -5.37 14.52 -10.80
N SER A 328 -6.60 14.70 -11.28
CA SER A 328 -6.93 15.73 -12.25
C SER A 328 -7.76 16.83 -11.59
N GLU A 329 -7.41 18.08 -11.88
CA GLU A 329 -8.08 19.27 -11.39
C GLU A 329 -8.52 20.16 -12.55
N SER A 330 -9.69 20.78 -12.43
CA SER A 330 -10.12 21.80 -13.38
C SER A 330 -9.67 23.17 -12.89
N ALA A 331 -8.81 23.84 -13.65
CA ALA A 331 -8.45 25.23 -13.44
C ALA A 331 -9.69 26.13 -13.63
N ARG A 332 -9.66 27.37 -13.11
CA ARG A 332 -10.76 28.35 -13.32
C ARG A 332 -11.01 28.67 -14.79
N SER A 333 -10.00 28.48 -15.64
CA SER A 333 -10.13 28.58 -17.10
C SER A 333 -10.97 27.47 -17.73
N GLY A 334 -11.27 26.40 -16.98
CA GLY A 334 -11.92 25.18 -17.49
C GLY A 334 -10.94 24.13 -18.03
N GLN A 335 -9.64 24.45 -18.13
CA GLN A 335 -8.63 23.48 -18.52
C GLN A 335 -8.46 22.40 -17.45
N LYS A 336 -8.44 21.13 -17.86
CA LYS A 336 -8.12 20.00 -17.00
C LYS A 336 -6.60 19.87 -16.90
N LEU A 337 -6.07 19.83 -15.68
CA LEU A 337 -4.65 19.67 -15.37
C LEU A 337 -4.47 18.40 -14.54
N THR A 338 -3.56 17.53 -14.94
CA THR A 338 -3.28 16.25 -14.26
C THR A 338 -1.90 16.28 -13.61
N VAL A 339 -1.84 15.92 -12.32
CA VAL A 339 -0.61 15.88 -11.53
C VAL A 339 -0.40 14.51 -10.93
N GLY A 340 0.81 13.97 -11.11
CA GLY A 340 1.26 12.73 -10.51
C GLY A 340 2.21 12.96 -9.34
N PHE A 341 1.97 12.29 -8.21
CA PHE A 341 2.83 12.31 -7.02
C PHE A 341 3.49 10.95 -6.81
N CYS A 342 4.80 10.91 -6.96
CA CYS A 342 5.66 9.77 -6.67
C CYS A 342 6.30 9.96 -5.29
N SER A 343 6.11 9.02 -4.36
CA SER A 343 6.78 9.04 -3.04
C SER A 343 7.87 7.99 -2.97
N ALA A 344 9.05 8.34 -2.44
CA ALA A 344 10.20 7.44 -2.35
C ALA A 344 10.87 7.49 -0.97
N VAL A 345 11.41 6.35 -0.52
CA VAL A 345 12.07 6.18 0.78
C VAL A 345 13.59 6.41 0.73
N LYS A 346 14.08 6.95 -0.37
CA LYS A 346 15.50 7.27 -0.62
C LYS A 346 15.63 8.74 -1.03
N PRO A 347 16.76 9.40 -0.70
CA PRO A 347 17.00 10.79 -1.10
C PRO A 347 17.05 10.94 -2.62
N ILE A 348 16.76 12.15 -3.11
CA ILE A 348 16.72 12.45 -4.55
C ILE A 348 18.06 12.13 -5.21
N ARG A 349 19.16 12.34 -4.49
CA ARG A 349 20.53 12.05 -4.94
C ARG A 349 20.74 10.56 -5.26
N TRP A 350 20.15 9.67 -4.46
CA TRP A 350 20.16 8.24 -4.71
C TRP A 350 19.34 7.89 -5.96
N ILE A 351 18.15 8.50 -6.13
CA ILE A 351 17.27 8.27 -7.28
C ILE A 351 17.93 8.76 -8.57
N VAL A 352 18.59 9.92 -8.53
CA VAL A 352 19.35 10.47 -9.64
C VAL A 352 20.52 9.57 -10.03
N LYS A 353 21.28 9.04 -9.05
CA LYS A 353 22.30 8.03 -9.33
C LYS A 353 21.70 6.77 -9.94
N LYS A 354 20.55 6.31 -9.45
CA LYS A 354 19.83 5.14 -9.97
C LYS A 354 19.41 5.33 -11.43
N ALA A 355 19.07 6.56 -11.82
CA ALA A 355 18.75 6.94 -13.20
C ALA A 355 19.97 6.93 -14.13
N GLY A 356 21.19 7.01 -13.59
CA GLY A 356 22.43 7.18 -14.36
C GLY A 356 22.94 8.61 -14.42
N GLY A 357 22.27 9.56 -13.76
CA GLY A 357 22.66 10.98 -13.74
C GLY A 357 21.46 11.93 -13.72
N PRO A 358 21.69 13.24 -13.50
CA PRO A 358 20.60 14.23 -13.43
C PRO A 358 19.79 14.35 -14.73
N LYS A 359 20.44 14.21 -15.88
CA LYS A 359 19.79 14.30 -17.21
C LYS A 359 18.92 13.08 -17.48
N GLU A 360 19.42 11.90 -17.15
CA GLU A 360 18.71 10.63 -17.27
C GLU A 360 17.52 10.58 -16.31
N PHE A 361 17.64 11.15 -15.11
CA PHE A 361 16.52 11.34 -14.20
C PHE A 361 15.42 12.20 -14.83
N MET A 362 15.77 13.36 -15.40
CA MET A 362 14.80 14.23 -16.09
C MET A 362 14.18 13.56 -17.32
N HIS A 363 14.93 12.74 -18.05
CA HIS A 363 14.37 11.90 -19.11
C HIS A 363 13.35 10.92 -18.53
N GLY A 364 13.73 10.17 -17.50
CA GLY A 364 12.85 9.18 -16.89
C GLY A 364 11.57 9.79 -16.32
N VAL A 365 11.62 10.99 -15.73
CA VAL A 365 10.43 11.74 -15.30
C VAL A 365 9.51 12.07 -16.48
N ARG A 366 10.06 12.51 -17.62
CA ARG A 366 9.26 12.75 -18.84
C ARG A 366 8.66 11.47 -19.40
N GLU A 367 9.45 10.39 -19.48
CA GLU A 367 8.94 9.10 -19.93
C GLU A 367 7.81 8.61 -19.02
N PHE A 368 7.99 8.68 -17.70
CA PHE A 368 7.00 8.31 -16.70
C PHE A 368 5.68 9.07 -16.88
N SER A 369 5.74 10.36 -17.22
CA SER A 369 4.56 11.22 -17.42
C SER A 369 3.64 10.81 -18.57
N SER A 370 4.15 9.98 -19.48
CA SER A 370 3.46 9.55 -20.71
C SER A 370 3.32 8.03 -20.84
N SER A 371 3.90 7.26 -19.91
CA SER A 371 3.88 5.80 -19.94
C SER A 371 2.60 5.26 -19.30
N GLU A 372 2.25 4.01 -19.64
CA GLU A 372 1.09 3.29 -19.06
C GLU A 372 -0.25 4.05 -19.20
N GLY A 373 -0.40 4.85 -20.25
CA GLY A 373 -1.62 5.62 -20.52
C GLY A 373 -1.78 6.89 -19.69
N ARG A 374 -0.73 7.30 -18.96
CA ARG A 374 -0.70 8.58 -18.25
C ARG A 374 -0.61 9.76 -19.21
N GLU A 375 -1.24 10.86 -18.83
CA GLU A 375 -1.16 12.14 -19.52
C GLU A 375 -0.95 13.24 -18.45
N LEU A 376 0.24 13.26 -17.85
CA LEU A 376 0.53 14.19 -16.75
C LEU A 376 1.03 15.54 -17.28
N ASP A 377 0.47 16.61 -16.73
CA ASP A 377 0.96 17.98 -16.93
C ASP A 377 2.05 18.35 -15.90
N ALA A 378 2.11 17.65 -14.77
CA ALA A 378 3.13 17.82 -13.74
C ALA A 378 3.49 16.50 -13.05
N VAL A 379 4.77 16.35 -12.71
CA VAL A 379 5.28 15.26 -11.86
C VAL A 379 5.89 15.84 -10.60
N VAL A 380 5.46 15.31 -9.46
CA VAL A 380 6.00 15.61 -8.14
C VAL A 380 6.71 14.37 -7.61
N VAL A 381 7.98 14.51 -7.24
CA VAL A 381 8.73 13.47 -6.53
C VAL A 381 8.98 13.94 -5.10
N MET A 382 8.42 13.22 -4.13
CA MET A 382 8.63 13.47 -2.70
C MET A 382 9.50 12.38 -2.10
N THR A 383 10.56 12.77 -1.41
CA THR A 383 11.43 11.81 -0.71
C THR A 383 11.22 11.91 0.80
N ALA A 384 11.39 10.78 1.49
CA ALA A 384 11.33 10.68 2.95
C ALA A 384 12.38 9.68 3.42
N PHE A 385 13.41 10.15 4.11
CA PHE A 385 14.57 9.33 4.46
C PHE A 385 15.22 9.81 5.76
N THR A 386 16.20 9.07 6.25
CA THR A 386 17.02 9.45 7.41
C THR A 386 18.29 10.13 6.91
N SER A 387 18.58 11.35 7.40
CA SER A 387 19.80 12.10 7.07
C SER A 387 21.06 11.46 7.64
N ASP A 388 22.21 12.00 7.23
CA ASP A 388 23.53 11.66 7.79
C ASP A 388 23.62 11.86 9.33
N LYS A 389 22.79 12.75 9.87
CA LYS A 389 22.66 13.04 11.31
C LYS A 389 21.66 12.13 12.04
N GLY A 390 21.01 11.20 11.34
CA GLY A 390 19.97 10.36 11.92
C GLY A 390 18.61 11.04 12.05
N GLU A 391 18.41 12.21 11.42
CA GLU A 391 17.16 12.96 11.47
C GLU A 391 16.25 12.59 10.30
N PHE A 392 14.96 12.44 10.56
CA PHE A 392 13.98 12.28 9.49
C PHE A 392 13.94 13.53 8.61
N SER A 393 14.05 13.35 7.30
CA SER A 393 14.21 14.41 6.30
C SER A 393 13.28 14.20 5.12
N ARG A 394 12.92 15.31 4.45
CA ARG A 394 12.08 15.32 3.26
C ARG A 394 12.63 16.25 2.19
N GLU A 395 12.48 15.84 0.94
CA GLU A 395 12.74 16.68 -0.24
C GLU A 395 11.51 16.71 -1.13
N LEU A 396 11.36 17.80 -1.86
CA LEU A 396 10.27 18.01 -2.80
C LEU A 396 10.87 18.43 -4.14
N PHE A 397 10.63 17.63 -5.17
CA PHE A 397 10.91 17.95 -6.56
C PHE A 397 9.60 18.11 -7.32
N ILE A 398 9.47 19.16 -8.11
CA ILE A 398 8.31 19.37 -8.99
C ILE A 398 8.83 19.73 -10.38
N SER A 399 8.31 19.07 -11.40
CA SER A 399 8.54 19.40 -12.81
C SER A 399 7.20 19.58 -13.51
N ALA A 400 7.06 20.66 -14.26
CA ALA A 400 6.07 20.73 -15.32
C ALA A 400 6.43 19.74 -16.44
N ILE A 401 5.45 19.33 -17.23
CA ILE A 401 5.65 18.49 -18.41
C ILE A 401 5.27 19.31 -19.64
N GLY A 402 6.24 19.48 -20.55
CA GLY A 402 6.09 20.36 -21.72
C GLY A 402 5.92 21.84 -21.34
N ASP A 403 5.45 22.63 -22.31
CA ASP A 403 5.20 24.06 -22.14
C ASP A 403 3.77 24.29 -21.60
N CYS A 404 3.52 23.87 -20.35
CA CYS A 404 2.23 24.04 -19.69
C CYS A 404 2.25 25.24 -18.74
N GLU A 405 2.10 26.45 -19.29
CA GLU A 405 2.07 27.72 -18.53
C GLU A 405 1.08 27.70 -17.34
N PRO A 406 -0.15 27.17 -17.48
CA PRO A 406 -1.08 27.10 -16.34
C PRO A 406 -0.58 26.24 -15.18
N VAL A 407 0.18 25.16 -15.46
CA VAL A 407 0.81 24.36 -14.40
C VAL A 407 1.89 25.15 -13.70
N VAL A 408 2.72 25.86 -14.44
CA VAL A 408 3.80 26.69 -13.88
C VAL A 408 3.22 27.77 -12.98
N ASP A 409 2.17 28.48 -13.43
CA ASP A 409 1.47 29.48 -12.62
C ASP A 409 0.88 28.87 -11.35
N GLY A 410 0.22 27.72 -11.47
CA GLY A 410 -0.35 27.04 -10.32
C GLY A 410 0.70 26.57 -9.32
N ILE A 411 1.87 26.11 -9.78
CA ILE A 411 2.96 25.72 -8.90
C ILE A 411 3.61 26.95 -8.26
N ASN A 412 3.76 28.07 -8.98
CA ASN A 412 4.23 29.32 -8.38
C ASN A 412 3.29 29.81 -7.27
N VAL A 413 1.97 29.76 -7.50
CA VAL A 413 0.97 30.04 -6.46
C VAL A 413 1.12 29.07 -5.27
N PHE A 414 1.39 27.79 -5.52
CA PHE A 414 1.68 26.85 -4.44
C PHE A 414 2.91 27.27 -3.64
N VAL A 415 4.03 27.57 -4.29
CA VAL A 415 5.29 27.96 -3.63
C VAL A 415 5.07 29.22 -2.77
N ASP A 416 4.35 30.21 -3.28
CA ASP A 416 4.03 31.46 -2.58
C ASP A 416 3.11 31.26 -1.36
N ASN A 417 2.37 30.16 -1.30
CA ASN A 417 1.41 29.86 -0.22
C ASN A 417 1.84 28.64 0.63
N ALA A 418 3.05 28.12 0.43
CA ALA A 418 3.55 26.93 1.09
C ALA A 418 4.47 27.24 2.29
N ASP A 419 4.36 28.42 2.91
CA ASP A 419 5.18 28.83 4.07
C ASP A 419 5.22 27.77 5.19
N GLN A 420 4.10 27.08 5.40
CA GLN A 420 4.00 26.00 6.40
C GLN A 420 4.92 24.80 6.11
N LEU A 421 5.32 24.57 4.85
CA LEU A 421 6.25 23.50 4.46
C LEU A 421 7.72 23.89 4.68
N GLN A 422 7.99 25.20 4.86
CA GLN A 422 9.33 25.75 5.06
C GLN A 422 10.33 25.25 4.00
N LEU A 423 9.95 25.41 2.71
CA LEU A 423 10.77 25.00 1.58
C LEU A 423 12.01 25.90 1.47
N VAL A 424 13.18 25.28 1.38
CA VAL A 424 14.46 25.98 1.19
C VAL A 424 15.25 25.38 0.03
N ASN A 425 16.19 26.14 -0.51
CA ASN A 425 17.07 25.68 -1.59
C ASN A 425 17.70 24.33 -1.24
N TRP A 426 17.72 23.44 -2.24
CA TRP A 426 18.24 22.10 -2.03
C TRP A 426 19.76 22.07 -1.81
N SER A 427 20.16 21.19 -0.90
CA SER A 427 21.54 20.77 -0.65
C SER A 427 21.48 19.34 -0.11
N ALA A 428 22.43 18.48 -0.46
CA ALA A 428 22.42 17.12 0.07
C ALA A 428 22.50 17.12 1.61
N VAL A 429 21.64 16.34 2.24
CA VAL A 429 21.60 16.10 3.71
C VAL A 429 21.73 14.61 4.05
N ASP A 430 21.88 13.77 3.03
CA ASP A 430 22.05 12.33 3.16
C ASP A 430 23.54 11.94 3.17
N SER A 431 23.81 10.73 3.64
CA SER A 431 25.15 10.12 3.65
C SER A 431 25.42 9.21 2.43
N GLU A 432 24.59 9.26 1.38
CA GLU A 432 24.76 8.37 0.22
C GLU A 432 26.04 8.71 -0.54
N SER A 433 26.87 7.69 -0.78
CA SER A 433 28.06 7.83 -1.62
C SER A 433 27.65 7.84 -3.09
N VAL A 434 27.62 9.02 -3.71
CA VAL A 434 27.34 9.18 -5.13
C VAL A 434 28.50 9.89 -5.84
N ASP A 435 28.82 9.44 -7.04
CA ASP A 435 29.85 10.04 -7.90
C ASP A 435 29.26 11.20 -8.73
N ILE A 436 28.37 12.00 -8.14
CA ILE A 436 27.67 13.13 -8.78
C ILE A 436 27.77 14.32 -7.85
N HIS A 437 28.18 15.48 -8.39
CA HIS A 437 28.31 16.70 -7.61
C HIS A 437 26.93 17.33 -7.36
N ASP A 438 26.67 17.80 -6.14
CA ASP A 438 25.41 18.46 -5.78
C ASP A 438 25.06 19.63 -6.72
N GLU A 439 26.07 20.36 -7.22
CA GLU A 439 25.89 21.46 -8.18
C GLU A 439 25.35 20.99 -9.54
N GLU A 440 25.73 19.79 -9.97
CA GLU A 440 25.22 19.20 -11.21
C GLU A 440 23.75 18.81 -11.07
N ILE A 441 23.37 18.27 -9.90
CA ILE A 441 21.97 17.97 -9.57
C ILE A 441 21.18 19.27 -9.54
N ARG A 442 21.67 20.28 -8.80
CA ARG A 442 20.99 21.58 -8.65
C ARG A 442 20.77 22.27 -9.99
N SER A 443 21.82 22.43 -10.80
CA SER A 443 21.72 23.07 -12.11
C SER A 443 20.79 22.34 -13.10
N THR A 444 20.64 21.02 -12.95
CA THR A 444 19.74 20.23 -13.82
C THR A 444 18.31 20.20 -13.31
N LEU A 445 18.08 20.07 -12.00
CA LEU A 445 16.76 19.87 -11.38
C LEU A 445 16.13 21.17 -10.84
N ASP A 446 16.82 22.30 -10.88
CA ASP A 446 16.31 23.61 -10.48
C ASP A 446 16.56 24.63 -11.60
N GLY A 447 15.50 25.02 -12.30
CA GLY A 447 15.59 26.01 -13.36
C GLY A 447 14.34 26.17 -14.21
N ASP A 448 14.30 27.28 -14.96
CA ASP A 448 13.19 27.67 -15.84
C ASP A 448 13.46 27.35 -17.32
N GLU A 449 14.74 27.13 -17.69
CA GLU A 449 15.10 26.92 -19.09
C GLU A 449 14.58 25.59 -19.64
N GLY A 450 13.84 25.67 -20.75
CA GLY A 450 13.22 24.51 -21.39
C GLY A 450 11.97 24.07 -20.66
N ILE A 451 12.12 23.29 -19.58
CA ILE A 451 11.01 22.78 -18.77
C ILE A 451 11.14 23.37 -17.38
N TRP A 452 10.08 23.97 -16.84
CA TRP A 452 10.09 24.46 -15.46
C TRP A 452 10.25 23.31 -14.47
N ARG A 453 11.24 23.41 -13.58
CA ARG A 453 11.40 22.50 -12.44
C ARG A 453 12.04 23.17 -11.24
N ARG A 454 11.79 22.63 -10.06
CA ARG A 454 12.39 23.07 -8.81
C ARG A 454 12.64 21.90 -7.88
N LEU A 455 13.66 22.04 -7.05
CA LEU A 455 14.06 21.06 -6.04
C LEU A 455 14.30 21.76 -4.69
N TRP A 456 13.68 21.25 -3.64
CA TRP A 456 13.76 21.83 -2.29
C TRP A 456 14.08 20.81 -1.22
N ILE A 457 14.68 21.28 -0.12
CA ILE A 457 14.52 20.66 1.19
C ILE A 457 13.23 21.16 1.82
N GLN A 458 12.41 20.25 2.34
CA GLN A 458 11.21 20.58 3.11
C GLN A 458 11.53 20.52 4.61
N LYS A 459 11.67 21.68 5.27
CA LYS A 459 12.06 21.72 6.69
C LYS A 459 10.93 21.32 7.64
N ASP A 460 9.67 21.56 7.27
CA ASP A 460 8.57 20.94 8.01
C ASP A 460 8.41 19.48 7.59
N VAL A 461 9.10 18.60 8.31
CA VAL A 461 9.12 17.15 8.01
C VAL A 461 7.78 16.46 8.33
N LYS A 462 6.83 17.16 8.97
CA LYS A 462 5.47 16.63 9.17
C LYS A 462 4.72 16.54 7.84
N GLY A 463 4.95 17.50 6.94
CA GLY A 463 4.38 17.62 5.59
C GLY A 463 4.53 16.37 4.70
N SER A 464 3.64 15.39 4.82
CA SER A 464 3.61 14.25 3.88
C SER A 464 2.85 14.57 2.59
N ARG A 465 2.78 13.63 1.64
CA ARG A 465 1.88 13.75 0.47
C ARG A 465 0.44 14.09 0.87
N LYS A 466 -0.05 13.63 2.04
CA LYS A 466 -1.38 13.96 2.57
C LYS A 466 -1.57 15.46 2.86
N GLN A 467 -0.48 16.21 3.06
CA GLN A 467 -0.50 17.67 3.25
C GLN A 467 -0.07 18.43 1.99
N VAL A 468 0.95 17.94 1.26
CA VAL A 468 1.47 18.63 0.07
C VAL A 468 0.51 18.52 -1.12
N ALA A 469 -0.08 17.35 -1.37
CA ALA A 469 -0.96 17.17 -2.53
C ALA A 469 -2.20 18.09 -2.49
N PRO A 470 -2.93 18.27 -1.36
CA PRO A 470 -4.00 19.25 -1.28
C PRO A 470 -3.58 20.70 -1.60
N LEU A 471 -2.37 21.10 -1.22
CA LEU A 471 -1.87 22.47 -1.48
C LEU A 471 -1.60 22.69 -2.96
N VAL A 472 -0.88 21.76 -3.59
CA VAL A 472 -0.61 21.81 -5.05
C VAL A 472 -1.92 21.79 -5.82
N ARG A 473 -2.84 20.87 -5.49
CA ARG A 473 -4.16 20.77 -6.14
C ARG A 473 -4.99 22.03 -5.98
N SER A 474 -5.01 22.62 -4.78
CA SER A 474 -5.72 23.88 -4.51
C SER A 474 -5.14 25.04 -5.33
N ALA A 475 -3.82 25.11 -5.48
CA ALA A 475 -3.17 26.14 -6.25
C ALA A 475 -3.46 26.01 -7.75
N LEU A 476 -3.40 24.78 -8.30
CA LEU A 476 -3.78 24.50 -9.70
C LEU A 476 -5.23 24.92 -10.02
N ARG A 477 -6.16 24.76 -9.08
CA ARG A 477 -7.56 25.24 -9.24
C ARG A 477 -7.68 26.76 -9.31
N GLN A 478 -6.73 27.50 -8.74
CA GLN A 478 -6.82 28.96 -8.62
C GLN A 478 -6.31 29.71 -9.85
N VAL A 479 -5.57 29.04 -10.74
CA VAL A 479 -4.98 29.60 -11.96
C VAL A 479 -6.05 30.29 -12.81
N LYS A 480 -5.85 31.58 -13.05
CA LYS A 480 -6.61 32.40 -13.98
C LYS A 480 -5.70 32.62 -15.19
N ILE A 481 -6.13 32.21 -16.38
CA ILE A 481 -5.45 32.60 -17.61
C ILE A 481 -5.56 34.11 -17.78
#